data_AF-A0A2T9ZHH4-F1
#
_entry.id   AF-A0A2T9ZHH4-F1
#
_cell.length_a   1.000
_cell.length_b   1.000
_cell.length_c   1.000
_cell.angle_alpha   90.00
_cell.angle_beta   90.00
_cell.angle_gamma   90.00
#
_symmetry.space_group_name_H-M   'P 1'
#
loop_
_entity.id
_entity.type
_entity.pdbx_description
1 polymer ?
#
loop_
_entity_poly.entity_id
_entity_poly.type
_entity_poly.pdbx_seq_one_letter_code
_entity_poly.pdbx_strand_id
1 'polypeptide(L)'
;MYSTEQHGISYKTMLDKCKTNAPLIIAIRDSNDAVFGAFLNEPLVRKPTFYGNGTCFLWKTDFDADKKNYSVKVFNHTKDDTYFILCHPDFLAVGGGEGVFGLWISSDLTNGHSQPCSTFDNDTLSADSSSPDSLKSPADFDIRCLEVWSFE
;
A
#
# COMPACT_ATOMS: atom_id res chain seq x y z
N MET A 1 0.48 13.79 -7.02
CA MET A 1 1.31 13.36 -8.17
C MET A 1 0.54 12.48 -9.14
N TYR A 2 -0.12 11.44 -8.63
CA TYR A 2 -1.02 10.56 -9.38
C TYR A 2 -2.31 10.34 -8.58
N SER A 3 -3.41 10.09 -9.26
CA SER A 3 -4.71 9.77 -8.69
C SER A 3 -5.50 9.00 -9.74
N THR A 4 -6.13 7.89 -9.36
CA THR A 4 -6.94 7.08 -10.28
C THR A 4 -8.13 7.84 -10.85
N GLU A 5 -8.71 8.77 -10.08
CA GLU A 5 -9.83 9.60 -10.52
C GLU A 5 -9.42 10.63 -11.58
N GLN A 6 -8.21 11.18 -11.47
CA GLN A 6 -7.73 12.24 -12.37
C GLN A 6 -6.95 11.70 -13.57
N HIS A 7 -6.30 10.54 -13.42
CA HIS A 7 -5.33 10.02 -14.39
C HIS A 7 -5.70 8.64 -14.95
N GLY A 8 -6.84 8.07 -14.53
CA GLY A 8 -7.28 6.73 -14.89
C GLY A 8 -6.55 5.63 -14.12
N ILE A 9 -6.83 4.37 -14.47
CA ILE A 9 -6.33 3.16 -13.78
C ILE A 9 -5.13 2.50 -14.50
N SER A 10 -4.36 3.26 -15.25
CA SER A 10 -3.21 2.73 -15.99
C SER A 10 -1.97 2.66 -15.11
N TYR A 11 -1.55 1.46 -14.72
CA TYR A 11 -0.30 1.25 -13.95
C TYR A 11 0.93 1.83 -14.65
N LYS A 12 1.00 1.75 -15.98
CA LYS A 12 2.06 2.43 -16.75
C LYS A 12 2.04 3.94 -16.50
N THR A 13 0.88 4.57 -16.54
CA THR A 13 0.73 6.02 -16.31
C THR A 13 1.14 6.40 -14.89
N MET A 14 0.77 5.60 -13.89
CA MET A 14 1.22 5.78 -12.51
C MET A 14 2.75 5.74 -12.42
N LEU A 15 3.38 4.70 -12.94
CA LEU A 15 4.83 4.54 -12.91
C LEU A 15 5.54 5.66 -13.67
N ASP A 16 5.04 6.07 -14.84
CA ASP A 16 5.62 7.17 -15.62
C ASP A 16 5.60 8.50 -14.86
N LYS A 17 4.57 8.75 -14.06
CA LYS A 17 4.47 9.94 -13.18
C LYS A 17 5.32 9.85 -11.92
N CYS A 18 5.57 8.64 -11.42
CA CYS A 18 6.25 8.41 -10.13
C CYS A 18 7.71 7.98 -10.25
N LYS A 19 8.32 8.01 -11.44
CA LYS A 19 9.68 7.50 -11.69
C LYS A 19 10.84 8.41 -11.28
N THR A 20 10.60 9.70 -11.03
CA THR A 20 11.66 10.68 -10.75
C THR A 20 11.63 11.25 -9.33
N ASN A 21 10.45 11.29 -8.72
CA ASN A 21 10.23 12.01 -7.48
C ASN A 21 10.19 11.04 -6.30
N ALA A 22 10.81 11.43 -5.20
CA ALA A 22 10.78 10.74 -3.92
C ALA A 22 11.02 11.75 -2.79
N PRO A 23 10.55 11.47 -1.56
CA PRO A 23 9.79 10.28 -1.17
C PRO A 23 8.33 10.33 -1.66
N LEU A 24 7.66 9.19 -1.62
CA LEU A 24 6.27 9.02 -2.05
C LEU A 24 5.39 8.57 -0.89
N ILE A 25 4.17 9.11 -0.81
CA ILE A 25 3.08 8.50 -0.04
C ILE A 25 2.09 7.90 -1.03
N ILE A 26 1.82 6.60 -0.88
CA ILE A 26 0.70 5.91 -1.51
C ILE A 26 -0.44 5.89 -0.50
N ALA A 27 -1.62 6.32 -0.92
CA ALA A 27 -2.85 6.24 -0.15
C ALA A 27 -3.93 5.52 -0.97
N ILE A 28 -4.58 4.55 -0.36
CA ILE A 28 -5.65 3.74 -0.93
C ILE A 28 -6.88 3.93 -0.08
N ARG A 29 -8.03 4.13 -0.73
CA ARG A 29 -9.34 3.91 -0.14
C ARG A 29 -9.95 2.69 -0.82
N ASP A 30 -10.33 1.70 -0.03
CA ASP A 30 -11.01 0.51 -0.55
C ASP A 30 -12.53 0.71 -0.63
N SER A 31 -13.24 -0.34 -1.04
CA SER A 31 -14.70 -0.34 -1.17
C SER A 31 -15.45 -0.39 0.16
N ASN A 32 -14.74 -0.66 1.27
CA ASN A 32 -15.25 -0.62 2.65
C ASN A 32 -14.91 0.71 3.33
N ASP A 33 -14.41 1.70 2.58
CA ASP A 33 -13.96 3.01 3.05
C ASP A 33 -12.77 2.98 4.03
N ALA A 34 -12.07 1.85 4.15
CA ALA A 34 -10.81 1.79 4.89
C ALA A 34 -9.73 2.58 4.13
N VAL A 35 -8.93 3.35 4.86
CA VAL A 35 -7.84 4.16 4.28
C VAL A 35 -6.50 3.70 4.83
N PHE A 36 -5.59 3.35 3.93
CA PHE A 36 -4.28 2.79 4.26
C PHE A 36 -3.31 3.00 3.12
N GLY A 37 -2.04 2.63 3.32
CA GLY A 37 -1.06 2.68 2.27
C GLY A 37 0.36 2.54 2.76
N ALA A 38 1.27 3.22 2.06
CA ALA A 38 2.70 3.11 2.30
C ALA A 38 3.42 4.44 2.13
N PHE A 39 4.52 4.61 2.85
CA PHE A 39 5.56 5.59 2.55
C PHE A 39 6.74 4.89 1.89
N LEU A 40 7.18 5.43 0.76
CA LEU A 40 8.29 4.91 -0.03
C LEU A 40 9.41 5.94 -0.06
N ASN A 41 10.62 5.52 0.30
CA ASN A 41 11.78 6.40 0.31
C ASN A 41 12.41 6.63 -1.07
N GLU A 42 12.05 5.82 -2.07
CA GLU A 42 12.55 5.87 -3.44
C GLU A 42 11.41 6.01 -4.46
N PRO A 43 11.70 6.53 -5.68
CA PRO A 43 10.70 6.61 -6.75
C PRO A 43 10.27 5.21 -7.21
N LEU A 44 9.10 5.12 -7.85
CA LEU A 44 8.62 3.86 -8.41
C LEU A 44 9.36 3.53 -9.71
N VAL A 45 10.31 2.60 -9.62
CA VAL A 45 11.08 2.10 -10.77
C VAL A 45 10.92 0.60 -10.88
N ARG A 46 10.56 0.12 -12.07
CA ARG A 46 10.47 -1.31 -12.34
C ARG A 46 11.83 -1.98 -12.13
N LYS A 47 11.89 -2.95 -11.24
CA LYS A 47 13.10 -3.72 -10.91
C LYS A 47 12.70 -5.17 -10.62
N PRO A 48 13.51 -6.17 -11.03
CA PRO A 48 13.23 -7.58 -10.76
C PRO A 48 13.49 -7.98 -9.29
N THR A 49 14.04 -7.07 -8.49
CA THR A 49 14.42 -7.29 -7.09
C THR A 49 13.87 -6.19 -6.20
N PHE A 50 13.80 -6.48 -4.89
CA PHE A 50 13.47 -5.47 -3.90
C PHE A 50 14.49 -4.32 -3.89
N TYR A 51 14.01 -3.13 -3.58
CA TYR A 51 14.79 -1.89 -3.38
C TYR A 51 14.14 -1.02 -2.31
N GLY A 52 14.70 0.16 -2.05
CA GLY A 52 14.31 1.01 -0.92
C GLY A 52 15.17 0.75 0.31
N ASN A 53 14.83 1.39 1.42
CA ASN A 53 15.53 1.23 2.69
C ASN A 53 14.57 1.22 3.89
N GLY A 54 15.13 1.04 5.09
CA GLY A 54 14.37 0.92 6.34
C GLY A 54 13.60 2.18 6.80
N THR A 55 13.56 3.24 5.99
CA THR A 55 12.66 4.38 6.22
C THR A 55 11.29 4.20 5.55
N CYS A 56 11.13 3.20 4.69
CA CYS A 56 9.81 2.77 4.23
C CYS A 56 8.96 2.30 5.42
N PHE A 57 7.66 2.53 5.36
CA PHE A 57 6.70 2.03 6.34
C PHE A 57 5.32 1.85 5.72
N LEU A 58 4.53 0.96 6.31
CA LEU A 58 3.10 0.84 6.02
C LEU A 58 2.30 1.66 7.03
N TRP A 59 1.08 2.05 6.66
CA TRP A 59 0.19 2.75 7.56
C TRP A 59 -1.26 2.43 7.27
N LYS A 60 -2.12 2.53 8.29
CA LYS A 60 -3.58 2.48 8.17
C LYS A 60 -4.23 3.50 9.09
N THR A 61 -5.43 3.95 8.73
CA THR A 61 -6.28 4.71 9.64
C THR A 61 -7.15 3.78 10.47
N ASP A 62 -7.44 4.20 11.69
CA ASP A 62 -8.44 3.56 12.55
C ASP A 62 -9.43 4.63 13.02
N PHE A 63 -10.72 4.31 13.01
CA PHE A 63 -11.79 5.23 13.41
C PHE A 63 -12.28 4.89 14.81
N ASP A 64 -12.02 5.79 15.76
CA ASP A 64 -12.53 5.69 17.11
C ASP A 64 -13.97 6.26 17.13
N ALA A 65 -14.96 5.36 17.20
CA ALA A 65 -16.37 5.72 17.18
C ALA A 65 -16.80 6.57 18.40
N ASP A 66 -16.17 6.34 19.56
CA ASP A 66 -16.48 7.06 20.79
C ASP A 66 -15.96 8.51 20.72
N LYS A 67 -14.75 8.69 20.18
CA LYS A 67 -14.11 10.01 20.03
C LYS A 67 -14.47 10.71 18.72
N LYS A 68 -15.14 10.01 17.80
CA LYS A 68 -15.48 10.46 16.43
C LYS A 68 -14.27 11.05 15.71
N ASN A 69 -13.12 10.39 15.83
CA ASN A 69 -11.88 10.85 15.20
C ASN A 69 -11.13 9.69 14.54
N TYR A 70 -10.27 10.05 13.59
CA TYR A 70 -9.35 9.12 12.97
C TYR A 70 -8.00 9.18 13.69
N SER A 71 -7.38 8.02 13.86
CA SER A 71 -5.98 7.88 14.24
C SER A 71 -5.21 7.19 13.11
N VAL A 72 -3.89 7.36 13.07
CA VAL A 72 -3.01 6.70 12.10
C VAL A 72 -2.11 5.73 12.85
N LYS A 73 -2.16 4.45 12.48
CA LYS A 73 -1.21 3.42 12.92
C LYS A 73 -0.12 3.27 11.86
N VAL A 74 1.13 3.35 12.29
CA VAL A 74 2.33 3.25 11.43
C VAL A 74 3.10 1.98 11.77
N PHE A 75 3.48 1.23 10.75
CA PHE A 75 4.23 -0.02 10.85
C PHE A 75 5.63 0.19 10.25
N ASN A 76 6.59 0.46 11.12
CA ASN A 76 7.98 0.70 10.75
C ASN A 76 8.73 -0.61 10.49
N HIS A 77 9.84 -0.52 9.76
CA HIS A 77 10.71 -1.65 9.51
C HIS A 77 11.17 -2.34 10.81
N THR A 78 11.00 -3.67 10.88
CA THR A 78 11.33 -4.52 12.04
C THR A 78 12.84 -4.72 12.24
N LYS A 79 13.62 -4.58 11.16
CA LYS A 79 15.05 -4.97 11.03
C LYS A 79 15.30 -6.44 10.71
N ASP A 80 14.25 -7.22 10.49
CA ASP A 80 14.38 -8.64 10.18
C ASP A 80 14.64 -8.88 8.68
N ASP A 81 13.92 -8.15 7.81
CA ASP A 81 14.00 -8.30 6.35
C ASP A 81 14.13 -6.97 5.61
N THR A 82 14.78 -6.98 4.45
CA THR A 82 15.01 -5.78 3.62
C THR A 82 14.13 -5.73 2.37
N TYR A 83 12.99 -6.42 2.40
CA TYR A 83 12.05 -6.55 1.27
C TYR A 83 11.09 -5.35 1.18
N PHE A 84 11.63 -4.13 1.01
CA PHE A 84 10.83 -2.90 1.13
C PHE A 84 9.90 -2.63 -0.04
N ILE A 85 10.42 -2.51 -1.26
CA ILE A 85 9.63 -2.15 -2.45
C ILE A 85 9.93 -3.13 -3.58
N LEU A 86 8.90 -3.74 -4.16
CA LEU A 86 9.00 -4.56 -5.37
C LEU A 86 8.04 -4.03 -6.43
N CYS A 87 8.59 -3.40 -7.46
CA CYS A 87 7.82 -2.86 -8.58
C CYS A 87 7.98 -3.77 -9.80
N HIS A 88 7.04 -4.71 -9.95
CA HIS A 88 6.98 -5.67 -11.04
C HIS A 88 6.13 -5.10 -12.21
N PRO A 89 6.24 -5.61 -13.46
CA PRO A 89 5.34 -5.26 -14.54
C PRO A 89 3.85 -5.44 -14.21
N ASP A 90 3.52 -6.49 -13.45
CA ASP A 90 2.14 -6.90 -13.18
C ASP A 90 1.58 -6.42 -11.84
N PHE A 91 2.44 -5.91 -10.95
CA PHE A 91 2.03 -5.46 -9.62
C PHE A 91 3.05 -4.54 -8.97
N LEU A 92 2.59 -3.80 -7.96
CA LEU A 92 3.43 -3.12 -6.98
C LEU A 92 3.25 -3.80 -5.62
N ALA A 93 4.36 -4.09 -4.93
CA ALA A 93 4.33 -4.59 -3.57
C ALA A 93 5.23 -3.77 -2.65
N VAL A 94 4.81 -3.63 -1.39
CA VAL A 94 5.52 -2.94 -0.32
C VAL A 94 5.52 -3.83 0.92
N GLY A 95 6.72 -4.19 1.37
CA GLY A 95 6.93 -5.16 2.46
C GLY A 95 6.76 -6.58 1.98
N GLY A 96 7.82 -7.37 2.05
CA GLY A 96 7.79 -8.80 1.77
C GLY A 96 8.17 -9.63 3.00
N GLY A 97 8.13 -10.94 2.86
CA GLY A 97 8.50 -11.87 3.92
C GLY A 97 7.70 -13.16 3.82
N GLU A 98 8.33 -14.31 3.99
CA GLU A 98 7.64 -15.63 4.04
C GLU A 98 6.65 -15.91 2.88
N GLY A 99 6.89 -15.33 1.70
CA GLY A 99 6.03 -15.50 0.52
C GLY A 99 4.77 -14.62 0.48
N VAL A 100 4.62 -13.68 1.41
CA VAL A 100 3.50 -12.73 1.46
C VAL A 100 3.98 -11.28 1.33
N PHE A 101 3.03 -10.37 1.08
CA PHE A 101 3.29 -8.94 0.99
C PHE A 101 2.43 -8.15 2.00
N GLY A 102 3.06 -7.16 2.64
CA GLY A 102 2.42 -6.21 3.52
C GLY A 102 1.33 -5.41 2.81
N LEU A 103 1.64 -4.96 1.61
CA LEU A 103 0.72 -4.35 0.66
C LEU A 103 1.08 -4.80 -0.75
N TRP A 104 0.12 -5.33 -1.49
CA TRP A 104 0.24 -5.67 -2.90
C TRP A 104 -0.92 -5.05 -3.68
N ILE A 105 -0.62 -4.53 -4.87
CA ILE A 105 -1.56 -3.80 -5.72
C ILE A 105 -1.40 -4.33 -7.14
N SER A 106 -2.51 -4.73 -7.76
CA SER A 106 -2.53 -5.21 -9.15
C SER A 106 -2.19 -4.10 -10.15
N SER A 107 -1.66 -4.47 -11.32
CA SER A 107 -1.37 -3.53 -12.41
C SER A 107 -2.62 -2.95 -13.12
N ASP A 108 -3.82 -3.45 -12.82
CA ASP A 108 -5.06 -2.79 -13.24
C ASP A 108 -5.55 -1.75 -12.21
N LEU A 109 -4.87 -1.63 -11.07
CA LEU A 109 -5.19 -0.71 -9.97
C LEU A 109 -6.63 -0.86 -9.44
N THR A 110 -7.22 -2.05 -9.60
CA THR A 110 -8.60 -2.33 -9.16
C THR A 110 -8.66 -3.16 -7.88
N ASN A 111 -7.61 -3.93 -7.58
CA ASN A 111 -7.60 -4.82 -6.44
C ASN A 111 -6.20 -4.90 -5.81
N GLY A 112 -6.17 -5.42 -4.61
CA GLY A 112 -4.94 -5.68 -3.89
C GLY A 112 -5.13 -6.71 -2.79
N HIS A 113 -4.04 -7.02 -2.12
CA HIS A 113 -4.05 -7.81 -0.90
C HIS A 113 -3.06 -7.26 0.12
N SER A 114 -3.36 -7.48 1.40
CA SER A 114 -2.52 -7.08 2.52
C SER A 114 -2.48 -8.17 3.57
N GLN A 115 -1.28 -8.61 3.92
CA GLN A 115 -1.06 -9.61 4.96
C GLN A 115 0.05 -9.14 5.90
N PRO A 116 0.09 -9.63 7.15
CA PRO A 116 1.26 -9.44 8.00
C PRO A 116 2.51 -9.97 7.33
N CYS A 117 3.58 -9.16 7.29
CA CYS A 117 4.86 -9.56 6.73
C CYS A 117 6.00 -9.27 7.71
N SER A 118 7.08 -10.06 7.65
CA SER A 118 8.24 -9.93 8.55
C SER A 118 9.00 -8.61 8.39
N THR A 119 8.91 -7.94 7.23
CA THR A 119 9.57 -6.63 7.03
C THR A 119 8.99 -5.53 7.94
N PHE A 120 7.68 -5.56 8.22
CA PHE A 120 6.99 -4.47 8.93
C PHE A 120 6.17 -4.89 10.15
N ASP A 121 5.97 -6.19 10.37
CA ASP A 121 5.08 -6.73 11.40
C ASP A 121 3.71 -6.02 11.40
N ASN A 122 3.18 -5.80 10.19
CA ASN A 122 1.94 -5.05 10.00
C ASN A 122 0.70 -5.91 10.26
N ASP A 123 -0.39 -5.27 10.65
CA ASP A 123 -1.70 -5.91 10.55
C ASP A 123 -2.12 -5.98 9.07
N THR A 124 -3.17 -6.76 8.77
CA THR A 124 -3.90 -6.59 7.51
C THR A 124 -4.45 -5.15 7.44
N LEU A 125 -4.08 -4.43 6.38
CA LEU A 125 -4.31 -2.99 6.27
C LEU A 125 -5.77 -2.64 5.95
N SER A 126 -6.40 -3.37 5.03
CA SER A 126 -7.78 -3.16 4.57
C SER A 126 -8.84 -3.72 5.51
N ALA A 127 -8.50 -4.75 6.29
CA ALA A 127 -9.48 -5.39 7.16
C ALA A 127 -9.92 -4.43 8.26
N ASP A 128 -11.23 -4.20 8.30
CA ASP A 128 -11.94 -3.85 9.51
C ASP A 128 -12.59 -5.13 10.06
N SER A 129 -12.60 -5.28 11.38
CA SER A 129 -13.07 -6.48 12.10
C SER A 129 -14.59 -6.74 11.98
N SER A 130 -15.28 -5.99 11.12
CA SER A 130 -16.72 -5.76 11.15
C SER A 130 -17.50 -6.28 9.93
N SER A 131 -16.84 -6.85 8.89
CA SER A 131 -17.52 -7.35 7.68
C SER A 131 -17.56 -8.90 7.62
N PRO A 132 -18.61 -9.55 8.16
CA PRO A 132 -18.73 -11.01 8.20
C PRO A 132 -19.17 -11.68 6.87
N ASP A 133 -19.48 -10.92 5.81
CA ASP A 133 -20.20 -11.42 4.63
C ASP A 133 -19.37 -11.55 3.33
N SER A 134 -18.05 -11.52 3.40
CA SER A 134 -17.20 -11.62 2.21
C SER A 134 -16.86 -13.07 1.86
N LEU A 135 -17.22 -13.52 0.66
CA LEU A 135 -16.67 -14.76 0.05
C LEU A 135 -15.16 -14.64 -0.27
N LYS A 136 -14.61 -13.42 -0.17
CA LYS A 136 -13.19 -13.08 -0.38
C LYS A 136 -12.36 -13.29 0.89
N SER A 137 -11.06 -13.54 0.71
CA SER A 137 -10.11 -13.56 1.82
C SER A 137 -10.16 -12.22 2.57
N PRO A 138 -10.08 -12.18 3.91
CA PRO A 138 -10.01 -10.92 4.66
C PRO A 138 -8.75 -10.10 4.33
N ALA A 139 -7.78 -10.71 3.65
CA ALA A 139 -6.59 -10.03 3.15
C ALA A 139 -6.83 -9.27 1.83
N ASP A 140 -7.88 -9.60 1.07
CA ASP A 140 -8.15 -9.02 -0.26
C ASP A 140 -8.98 -7.76 -0.15
N PHE A 141 -8.72 -6.79 -1.03
CA PHE A 141 -9.49 -5.54 -1.09
C PHE A 141 -9.68 -5.03 -2.52
N ASP A 142 -10.82 -4.38 -2.74
CA ASP A 142 -11.15 -3.71 -4.00
C ASP A 142 -10.87 -2.21 -3.87
N ILE A 143 -10.03 -1.68 -4.76
CA ILE A 143 -9.58 -0.29 -4.74
C ILE A 143 -10.68 0.61 -5.29
N ARG A 144 -11.17 1.52 -4.46
CA ARG A 144 -12.08 2.58 -4.88
C ARG A 144 -11.31 3.79 -5.41
N CYS A 145 -10.25 4.19 -4.72
CA CYS A 145 -9.35 5.26 -5.15
C CYS A 145 -7.92 4.98 -4.69
N LEU A 146 -6.94 5.32 -5.53
CA LEU A 146 -5.53 5.31 -5.20
C LEU A 146 -4.91 6.65 -5.57
N GLU A 147 -4.16 7.22 -4.63
CA GLU A 147 -3.41 8.45 -4.82
C GLU A 147 -1.93 8.24 -4.50
N VAL A 148 -1.08 8.97 -5.22
CA VAL A 148 0.35 9.06 -4.93
C VAL A 148 0.73 10.52 -4.77
N TRP A 149 1.34 10.83 -3.64
CA TRP A 149 1.80 12.16 -3.22
C TRP A 149 3.33 12.18 -3.15
N SER A 150 3.93 13.34 -3.45
CA SER A 150 5.34 13.62 -3.15
C SER A 150 5.45 14.92 -2.39
N PHE A 151 6.62 15.15 -1.82
CA PHE A 151 6.99 16.35 -1.12
C PHE A 151 7.94 17.13 -2.03
N GLU A 152 7.60 18.38 -2.34
CA GLU A 152 8.52 19.31 -3.04
C GLU A 152 9.61 19.82 -2.08
#